data_AF-A0ABD6FQ01-F1
#
_entry.id   AF-A0ABD6FQ01-F1
#
_cell.length_a   1.000
_cell.length_b   1.000
_cell.length_c   1.000
_cell.angle_alpha   90.00
_cell.angle_beta   90.00
_cell.angle_gamma   90.00
#
_symmetry.space_group_name_H-M   'P 1'
#
loop_
_entity.id
_entity.type
_entity.pdbx_description
1 polymer ?
#
loop_
_entity_poly.entity_id
_entity_poly.type
_entity_poly.pdbx_seq_one_letter_code
_entity_poly.pdbx_strand_id
1 'polypeptide(L)'
;MVVIAVAVVTTTACGSTQAPEPDRETLWRANLAELTLAATEAGASERQLDVLARMERGEELSYEDIRPLVEDAAECFEGAGATFSDKGPVETVRGSGVFVPEFLVFEPDGMTESAFSIVYDKCSAQHLNFALAAYSSTPAAVEAFENQFDVPDVRACLMERGYQVPDDMTAGEISALVSEDALTHGGESGYAGPCLPDGP
;
A
#
# COMPACT_ATOMS: atom_id res chain seq x y z
N MET A 1 -30.33 40.75 57.14
CA MET A 1 -29.78 39.43 56.74
C MET A 1 -30.07 39.23 55.27
N VAL A 2 -29.06 39.30 54.41
CA VAL A 2 -29.14 38.94 53.00
C VAL A 2 -28.07 37.88 52.78
N VAL A 3 -28.50 36.65 52.50
CA VAL A 3 -27.62 35.51 52.26
C VAL A 3 -27.31 35.48 50.77
N ILE A 4 -26.03 35.60 50.43
CA ILE A 4 -25.50 35.49 49.07
C ILE A 4 -25.48 34.00 48.71
N ALA A 5 -26.34 33.58 47.78
CA ALA A 5 -26.30 32.26 47.19
C ALA A 5 -25.26 32.24 46.07
N VAL A 6 -24.12 31.61 46.30
CA VAL A 6 -23.11 31.32 45.28
C VAL A 6 -23.62 30.12 44.47
N ALA A 7 -24.05 30.38 43.23
CA ALA A 7 -24.39 29.33 42.27
C ALA A 7 -23.09 28.69 41.75
N VAL A 8 -22.86 27.43 42.13
CA VAL A 8 -21.84 26.57 41.55
C VAL A 8 -22.33 26.17 40.16
N VAL A 9 -21.83 26.85 39.12
CA VAL A 9 -22.03 26.44 37.72
C VAL A 9 -21.10 25.25 37.47
N THR A 10 -21.70 24.07 37.35
CA THR A 10 -21.05 22.83 36.97
C THR A 10 -20.41 22.98 35.58
N THR A 11 -19.09 22.82 35.50
CA THR A 11 -18.37 22.74 34.23
C THR A 11 -18.81 21.47 33.50
N THR A 12 -19.48 21.62 32.36
CA THR A 12 -19.69 20.54 31.40
C THR A 12 -18.34 20.09 30.88
N ALA A 13 -17.87 18.92 31.33
CA ALA A 13 -16.76 18.22 30.74
C ALA A 13 -17.19 17.73 29.34
N CYS A 14 -16.72 18.39 28.29
CA CYS A 14 -16.68 17.81 26.96
C CYS A 14 -15.67 16.65 26.99
N GLY A 15 -16.12 15.46 27.37
CA GLY A 15 -15.40 14.24 27.05
C GLY A 15 -15.47 14.04 25.55
N SER A 16 -14.40 14.36 24.83
CA SER A 16 -14.22 13.88 23.47
C SER A 16 -14.11 12.37 23.52
N THR A 17 -15.23 11.66 23.38
CA THR A 17 -15.22 10.25 23.05
C THR A 17 -14.70 10.15 21.62
N GLN A 18 -13.38 10.13 21.47
CA GLN A 18 -12.75 9.73 20.22
C GLN A 18 -13.23 8.30 19.96
N ALA A 19 -13.93 8.11 18.85
CA ALA A 19 -14.29 6.77 18.42
C ALA A 19 -13.00 5.94 18.31
N PRO A 20 -13.02 4.65 18.72
CA PRO A 20 -11.87 3.79 18.49
C PRO A 20 -11.50 3.84 17.00
N GLU A 21 -10.21 3.93 16.72
CA GLU A 21 -9.74 3.89 15.34
C GLU A 21 -10.16 2.56 14.70
N PRO A 22 -10.62 2.58 13.44
CA PRO A 22 -10.99 1.37 12.74
C PRO A 22 -9.79 0.43 12.64
N ASP A 23 -10.04 -0.88 12.80
CA ASP A 23 -9.00 -1.89 12.59
C ASP A 23 -8.57 -1.97 11.11
N ARG A 24 -7.45 -2.67 10.88
CA ARG A 24 -6.84 -2.81 9.56
C ARG A 24 -7.77 -3.45 8.53
N GLU A 25 -8.56 -4.44 8.94
CA GLU A 25 -9.54 -5.10 8.08
C GLU A 25 -10.64 -4.12 7.65
N THR A 26 -11.14 -3.31 8.58
CA THR A 26 -12.15 -2.28 8.33
C THR A 26 -11.63 -1.21 7.37
N LEU A 27 -10.39 -0.75 7.57
CA LEU A 27 -9.74 0.21 6.68
C LEU A 27 -9.52 -0.36 5.28
N TRP A 28 -9.03 -1.60 5.19
CA TRP A 28 -8.83 -2.27 3.91
C TRP A 28 -10.15 -2.45 3.15
N ARG A 29 -11.24 -2.87 3.83
CA ARG A 29 -12.57 -3.00 3.19
C ARG A 29 -13.11 -1.68 2.68
N ALA A 30 -12.91 -0.58 3.42
CA ALA A 30 -13.29 0.74 2.94
C ALA A 30 -12.48 1.12 1.69
N ASN A 31 -11.17 0.89 1.70
CA ASN A 31 -10.31 1.14 0.53
C ASN A 31 -10.67 0.26 -0.67
N LEU A 32 -11.02 -1.01 -0.45
CA LEU A 32 -11.46 -1.92 -1.51
C LEU A 32 -12.72 -1.40 -2.19
N ALA A 33 -13.71 -0.92 -1.43
CA ALA A 33 -14.94 -0.35 -2.00
C ALA A 33 -14.64 0.90 -2.86
N GLU A 34 -13.74 1.77 -2.42
CA GLU A 34 -13.30 2.93 -3.19
C GLU A 34 -12.55 2.51 -4.47
N LEU A 35 -11.68 1.49 -4.39
CA LEU A 35 -10.99 0.93 -5.56
C LEU A 35 -11.98 0.32 -6.56
N THR A 36 -13.00 -0.41 -6.10
CA THR A 36 -14.05 -0.97 -6.97
C THR A 36 -14.83 0.14 -7.69
N LEU A 37 -15.18 1.22 -6.98
CA LEU A 37 -15.84 2.37 -7.58
C LEU A 37 -14.93 3.04 -8.63
N ALA A 38 -13.69 3.33 -8.28
CA ALA A 38 -12.71 3.93 -9.19
C ALA A 38 -12.44 3.04 -10.42
N ALA A 39 -12.35 1.73 -10.24
CA ALA A 39 -12.21 0.76 -11.33
C ALA A 39 -13.40 0.83 -12.30
N THR A 40 -14.62 0.91 -11.76
CA THR A 40 -15.84 1.02 -12.56
C THR A 40 -15.85 2.32 -13.37
N GLU A 41 -15.53 3.46 -12.73
CA GLU A 41 -15.48 4.76 -13.39
C GLU A 41 -14.37 4.87 -14.44
N ALA A 42 -13.24 4.21 -14.22
CA ALA A 42 -12.12 4.13 -15.14
C ALA A 42 -12.36 3.17 -16.32
N GLY A 43 -13.47 2.41 -16.32
CA GLY A 43 -13.78 1.43 -17.36
C GLY A 43 -12.90 0.18 -17.28
N ALA A 44 -12.60 -0.29 -16.07
CA ALA A 44 -11.92 -1.55 -15.84
C ALA A 44 -12.63 -2.72 -16.54
N SER A 45 -11.83 -3.67 -17.01
CA SER A 45 -12.29 -4.90 -17.64
C SER A 45 -13.16 -5.73 -16.69
N GLU A 46 -14.08 -6.51 -17.26
CA GLU A 46 -14.94 -7.42 -16.49
C GLU A 46 -14.14 -8.39 -15.63
N ARG A 47 -12.97 -8.85 -16.12
CA ARG A 47 -12.09 -9.76 -15.36
C ARG A 47 -11.50 -9.07 -14.13
N GLN A 48 -11.04 -7.83 -14.26
CA GLN A 48 -10.52 -7.06 -13.12
C GLN A 48 -11.64 -6.79 -12.09
N LEU A 49 -12.84 -6.45 -12.56
CA LEU A 49 -14.01 -6.23 -11.69
C LEU A 49 -14.45 -7.52 -10.97
N ASP A 50 -14.37 -8.69 -11.62
CA ASP A 50 -14.65 -9.97 -10.97
C ASP A 50 -13.67 -10.28 -9.83
N VAL A 51 -12.38 -10.04 -10.04
CA VAL A 51 -11.35 -10.19 -9.00
C VAL A 51 -11.65 -9.30 -7.79
N LEU A 52 -11.98 -8.02 -8.01
CA LEU A 52 -12.36 -7.09 -6.94
C LEU A 52 -13.63 -7.57 -6.20
N ALA A 53 -14.66 -8.01 -6.94
CA ALA A 53 -15.90 -8.52 -6.36
C ALA A 53 -15.69 -9.80 -5.53
N ARG A 54 -14.71 -10.65 -5.89
CA ARG A 54 -14.30 -11.81 -5.09
C ARG A 54 -13.67 -11.38 -3.76
N MET A 55 -12.78 -10.39 -3.78
CA MET A 55 -12.21 -9.81 -2.56
C MET A 55 -13.29 -9.21 -1.65
N GLU A 56 -14.29 -8.52 -2.22
CA GLU A 56 -15.39 -7.93 -1.44
C GLU A 56 -16.22 -9.00 -0.70
N ARG A 57 -16.37 -10.18 -1.32
CA ARG A 57 -17.00 -11.35 -0.69
C ARG A 57 -16.12 -12.02 0.37
N GLY A 58 -14.88 -11.56 0.55
CA GLY A 58 -13.91 -12.12 1.49
C GLY A 58 -13.25 -13.40 0.99
N GLU A 59 -13.22 -13.63 -0.33
CA GLU A 59 -12.44 -14.73 -0.89
C GLU A 59 -10.94 -14.43 -0.74
N GLU A 60 -10.18 -15.39 -0.20
CA GLU A 60 -8.72 -15.33 -0.22
C GLU A 60 -8.22 -15.56 -1.65
N LEU A 61 -7.45 -14.61 -2.17
CA LEU A 61 -6.89 -14.66 -3.51
C LEU A 61 -5.40 -14.96 -3.48
N SER A 62 -4.92 -15.54 -4.57
CA SER A 62 -3.53 -15.88 -4.81
C SER A 62 -2.99 -15.16 -6.06
N TYR A 63 -1.69 -15.26 -6.30
CA TYR A 63 -1.10 -14.78 -7.56
C TYR A 63 -1.77 -15.38 -8.81
N GLU A 64 -2.26 -16.63 -8.73
CA GLU A 64 -2.95 -17.28 -9.85
C GLU A 64 -4.26 -16.59 -10.24
N ASP A 65 -4.88 -15.85 -9.31
CA ASP A 65 -6.06 -15.03 -9.57
C ASP A 65 -5.70 -13.69 -10.25
N ILE A 66 -4.46 -13.22 -10.05
CA ILE A 66 -3.95 -11.95 -10.60
C ILE A 66 -3.27 -12.17 -11.96
N ARG A 67 -2.60 -13.30 -12.19
CA ARG A 67 -1.84 -13.57 -13.44
C ARG A 67 -2.66 -13.30 -14.71
N PRO A 68 -3.94 -13.73 -14.84
CA PRO A 68 -4.71 -13.46 -16.04
C PRO A 68 -4.97 -11.96 -16.32
N LEU A 69 -4.88 -11.09 -15.31
CA LEU A 69 -4.97 -9.64 -15.48
C LEU A 69 -3.69 -9.04 -16.06
N VAL A 70 -2.53 -9.64 -15.72
CA VAL A 70 -1.22 -9.27 -16.28
C VAL A 70 -1.17 -9.63 -17.76
N GLU A 71 -1.70 -10.80 -18.12
CA GLU A 71 -1.84 -11.25 -19.52
C GLU A 71 -2.70 -10.25 -20.32
N ASP A 72 -3.87 -9.85 -19.79
CA ASP A 72 -4.73 -8.86 -20.45
C ASP A 72 -4.05 -7.48 -20.59
N ALA A 73 -3.29 -7.07 -19.57
CA ALA A 73 -2.51 -5.82 -19.61
C ALA A 73 -1.40 -5.90 -20.67
N ALA A 74 -0.69 -7.02 -20.76
CA ALA A 74 0.35 -7.28 -21.75
C ALA A 74 -0.22 -7.17 -23.18
N GLU A 75 -1.37 -7.79 -23.45
CA GLU A 75 -2.05 -7.69 -24.74
C GLU A 75 -2.40 -6.23 -25.10
N CYS A 76 -2.84 -5.43 -24.12
CA CYS A 76 -3.12 -4.01 -24.32
C CYS A 76 -1.86 -3.21 -24.68
N PHE A 77 -0.76 -3.43 -23.95
CA PHE A 77 0.51 -2.77 -24.20
C PHE A 77 1.09 -3.14 -25.56
N GLU A 78 1.13 -4.42 -25.89
CA GLU A 78 1.63 -4.94 -27.16
C GLU A 78 0.76 -4.46 -28.33
N GLY A 79 -0.57 -4.41 -28.14
CA GLY A 79 -1.49 -3.83 -29.11
C GLY A 79 -1.26 -2.34 -29.40
N ALA A 80 -0.67 -1.61 -28.45
CA ALA A 80 -0.23 -0.23 -28.62
C ALA A 80 1.21 -0.09 -29.17
N GLY A 81 1.86 -1.22 -29.49
CA GLY A 81 3.22 -1.28 -30.04
C GLY A 81 4.33 -1.34 -28.98
N ALA A 82 4.00 -1.30 -27.70
CA ALA A 82 4.99 -1.42 -26.63
C ALA A 82 5.54 -2.85 -26.54
N THR A 83 6.73 -3.01 -25.95
CA THR A 83 7.25 -4.35 -25.63
C THR A 83 6.95 -4.68 -24.18
N PHE A 84 6.26 -5.79 -23.94
CA PHE A 84 6.02 -6.30 -22.59
C PHE A 84 7.02 -7.41 -22.25
N SER A 85 7.57 -7.39 -21.04
CA SER A 85 8.42 -8.45 -20.52
C SER A 85 7.94 -8.88 -19.14
N ASP A 86 7.24 -10.00 -19.09
CA ASP A 86 6.91 -10.69 -17.86
C ASP A 86 8.20 -11.26 -17.21
N LYS A 87 8.40 -10.99 -15.92
CA LYS A 87 9.48 -11.56 -15.10
C LYS A 87 8.97 -12.66 -14.17
N GLY A 88 7.65 -12.87 -14.14
CA GLY A 88 6.99 -13.82 -13.28
C GLY A 88 6.62 -13.24 -11.91
N PRO A 89 6.10 -14.08 -11.01
CA PRO A 89 5.80 -13.65 -9.65
C PRO A 89 7.09 -13.41 -8.85
N VAL A 90 7.12 -12.30 -8.13
CA VAL A 90 8.10 -12.02 -7.08
C VAL A 90 7.42 -12.02 -5.74
N GLU A 91 8.09 -12.57 -4.74
CA GLU A 91 7.61 -12.50 -3.36
C GLU A 91 7.81 -11.07 -2.84
N THR A 92 6.77 -10.45 -2.29
CA THR A 92 6.83 -9.06 -1.80
C THR A 92 7.88 -8.90 -0.70
N VAL A 93 8.00 -9.93 0.14
CA VAL A 93 9.00 -10.10 1.18
C VAL A 93 9.41 -11.56 1.21
N ARG A 94 10.71 -11.84 1.25
CA ARG A 94 11.20 -13.22 1.28
C ARG A 94 10.58 -14.03 2.43
N GLY A 95 9.90 -15.11 2.08
CA GLY A 95 9.24 -16.02 3.03
C GLY A 95 7.82 -15.60 3.47
N SER A 96 7.24 -14.54 2.90
CA SER A 96 5.86 -14.12 3.22
C SER A 96 4.78 -14.99 2.60
N GLY A 97 5.08 -15.71 1.52
CA GLY A 97 4.10 -16.41 0.70
C GLY A 97 3.19 -15.47 -0.12
N VAL A 98 3.43 -14.16 -0.11
CA VAL A 98 2.67 -13.15 -0.86
C VAL A 98 3.43 -12.80 -2.13
N PHE A 99 2.83 -13.08 -3.28
CA PHE A 99 3.47 -12.93 -4.59
C PHE A 99 2.76 -11.88 -5.45
N VAL A 100 3.51 -10.93 -5.99
CA VAL A 100 3.03 -9.92 -6.94
C VAL A 100 3.69 -10.12 -8.30
N PRO A 101 3.03 -9.72 -9.40
CA PRO A 101 3.66 -9.76 -10.71
C PRO A 101 4.83 -8.78 -10.81
N GLU A 102 5.95 -9.24 -11.36
CA GLU A 102 7.04 -8.38 -11.81
C GLU A 102 7.06 -8.37 -13.34
N PHE A 103 7.02 -7.18 -13.93
CA PHE A 103 7.07 -7.02 -15.38
C PHE A 103 7.72 -5.69 -15.75
N LEU A 104 8.19 -5.60 -16.99
CA LEU A 104 8.69 -4.37 -17.60
C LEU A 104 7.88 -4.06 -18.84
N VAL A 105 7.59 -2.78 -19.05
CA VAL A 105 6.95 -2.29 -20.29
C VAL A 105 7.87 -1.26 -20.91
N PHE A 106 8.28 -1.49 -22.16
CA PHE A 106 9.18 -0.61 -22.89
C PHE A 106 8.40 0.20 -23.93
N GLU A 107 8.66 1.51 -23.92
CA GLU A 107 8.09 2.46 -24.86
C GLU A 107 8.39 2.06 -26.32
N PRO A 108 7.41 2.16 -27.24
CA PRO A 108 7.63 1.94 -28.66
C PRO A 108 8.52 3.01 -29.32
N ASP A 109 9.30 2.60 -30.31
CA ASP A 109 10.10 3.51 -31.12
C ASP A 109 9.25 4.63 -31.74
N GLY A 110 9.66 5.89 -31.55
CA GLY A 110 9.02 7.06 -32.15
C GLY A 110 7.78 7.56 -31.41
N MET A 111 7.42 6.97 -30.27
CA MET A 111 6.51 7.58 -29.30
C MET A 111 7.27 8.58 -28.42
N THR A 112 6.54 9.47 -27.74
CA THR A 112 7.11 10.30 -26.68
C THR A 112 6.71 9.71 -25.33
N GLU A 113 7.58 9.88 -24.33
CA GLU A 113 7.31 9.44 -22.95
C GLU A 113 5.92 9.89 -22.44
N SER A 114 5.52 11.13 -22.71
CA SER A 114 4.20 11.62 -22.30
C SER A 114 3.03 10.94 -23.02
N ALA A 115 3.20 10.60 -24.30
CA ALA A 115 2.19 9.83 -25.03
C ALA A 115 2.14 8.38 -24.53
N PHE A 116 3.29 7.80 -24.24
CA PHE A 116 3.39 6.46 -23.69
C PHE A 116 2.80 6.37 -22.28
N SER A 117 3.00 7.37 -21.42
CA SER A 117 2.37 7.44 -20.09
C SER A 117 0.84 7.36 -20.17
N ILE A 118 0.22 7.99 -21.16
CA ILE A 118 -1.24 7.91 -21.36
C ILE A 118 -1.67 6.49 -21.74
N VAL A 119 -0.90 5.82 -22.61
CA VAL A 119 -1.13 4.41 -22.95
C VAL A 119 -0.93 3.53 -21.72
N TYR A 120 0.13 3.82 -20.94
CA TYR A 120 0.48 3.11 -19.73
C TYR A 120 -0.68 3.12 -18.73
N ASP A 121 -1.15 4.32 -18.40
CA ASP A 121 -2.23 4.56 -17.44
C ASP A 121 -3.53 3.90 -17.92
N LYS A 122 -3.85 4.03 -19.21
CA LYS A 122 -5.05 3.43 -19.77
C LYS A 122 -5.03 1.90 -19.68
N CYS A 123 -3.99 1.25 -20.17
CA CYS A 123 -3.90 -0.20 -20.16
C CYS A 123 -3.85 -0.74 -18.71
N SER A 124 -3.08 -0.08 -17.85
CA SER A 124 -2.98 -0.46 -16.43
C SER A 124 -4.32 -0.32 -15.72
N ALA A 125 -4.99 0.82 -15.84
CA ALA A 125 -6.29 1.06 -15.22
C ALA A 125 -7.35 0.08 -15.74
N GLN A 126 -7.35 -0.19 -17.04
CA GLN A 126 -8.32 -1.09 -17.65
C GLN A 126 -8.12 -2.55 -17.21
N HIS A 127 -6.88 -3.02 -17.02
CA HIS A 127 -6.63 -4.45 -16.90
C HIS A 127 -6.12 -4.92 -15.54
N LEU A 128 -5.32 -4.14 -14.81
CA LEU A 128 -4.53 -4.69 -13.69
C LEU A 128 -4.52 -3.83 -12.42
N ASN A 129 -4.43 -2.50 -12.55
CA ASN A 129 -3.96 -1.61 -11.49
C ASN A 129 -4.81 -1.68 -10.21
N PHE A 130 -6.14 -1.67 -10.32
CA PHE A 130 -7.03 -1.65 -9.16
C PHE A 130 -7.04 -2.99 -8.42
N ALA A 131 -7.11 -4.11 -9.16
CA ALA A 131 -7.04 -5.43 -8.55
C ALA A 131 -5.68 -5.70 -7.91
N LEU A 132 -4.59 -5.29 -8.55
CA LEU A 132 -3.26 -5.42 -7.98
C LEU A 132 -3.10 -4.57 -6.72
N ALA A 133 -3.57 -3.30 -6.74
CA ALA A 133 -3.54 -2.42 -5.57
C ALA A 133 -4.37 -2.98 -4.41
N ALA A 134 -5.55 -3.55 -4.68
CA ALA A 134 -6.37 -4.20 -3.65
C ALA A 134 -5.69 -5.46 -3.09
N TYR A 135 -5.10 -6.28 -3.95
CA TYR A 135 -4.39 -7.51 -3.59
C TYR A 135 -3.16 -7.23 -2.71
N SER A 136 -2.32 -6.28 -3.12
CA SER A 136 -1.08 -5.93 -2.41
C SER A 136 -1.33 -5.13 -1.13
N SER A 137 -2.56 -4.67 -0.89
CA SER A 137 -2.95 -3.94 0.32
C SER A 137 -3.78 -4.77 1.29
N THR A 138 -4.00 -6.06 1.00
CA THR A 138 -4.67 -6.97 1.96
C THR A 138 -3.95 -6.95 3.31
N PRO A 139 -4.66 -7.14 4.45
CA PRO A 139 -4.02 -7.12 5.76
C PRO A 139 -2.85 -8.08 5.89
N ALA A 140 -2.94 -9.27 5.27
CA ALA A 140 -1.86 -10.25 5.23
C ALA A 140 -0.64 -9.77 4.43
N ALA A 141 -0.85 -9.09 3.28
CA ALA A 141 0.24 -8.51 2.50
C ALA A 141 0.93 -7.37 3.24
N VAL A 142 0.16 -6.52 3.92
CA VAL A 142 0.68 -5.42 4.75
C VAL A 142 1.47 -5.97 5.94
N GLU A 143 0.93 -6.96 6.65
CA GLU A 143 1.62 -7.61 7.77
C GLU A 143 2.93 -8.27 7.32
N ALA A 144 2.93 -8.96 6.19
CA ALA A 144 4.12 -9.51 5.58
C ALA A 144 5.18 -8.44 5.28
N PHE A 145 4.76 -7.30 4.71
CA PHE A 145 5.63 -6.17 4.44
C PHE A 145 6.20 -5.55 5.72
N GLU A 146 5.38 -5.34 6.75
CA GLU A 146 5.82 -4.77 8.02
C GLU A 146 6.82 -5.68 8.74
N ASN A 147 6.56 -6.99 8.77
CA ASN A 147 7.40 -7.98 9.44
C ASN A 147 8.82 -8.06 8.89
N GLN A 148 9.08 -7.56 7.68
CA GLN A 148 10.44 -7.48 7.16
C GLN A 148 11.32 -6.51 7.95
N PHE A 149 10.72 -5.48 8.59
CA PHE A 149 11.46 -4.45 9.31
C PHE A 149 11.74 -4.82 10.76
N ASP A 150 11.04 -5.80 11.32
CA ASP A 150 11.31 -6.29 12.68
C ASP A 150 12.52 -7.23 12.72
N VAL A 151 13.67 -6.67 12.39
CA VAL A 151 14.96 -7.37 12.39
C VAL A 151 16.01 -6.56 13.16
N PRO A 152 17.01 -7.21 13.78
CA PRO A 152 18.00 -6.53 14.62
C PRO A 152 18.73 -5.37 13.92
N ASP A 153 19.05 -5.52 12.63
CA ASP A 153 19.83 -4.53 11.88
C ASP A 153 19.03 -3.25 11.62
N VAL A 154 17.73 -3.34 11.34
CA VAL A 154 16.84 -2.18 11.18
C VAL A 154 16.70 -1.44 12.51
N ARG A 155 16.48 -2.17 13.62
CA ARG A 155 16.40 -1.59 14.96
C ARG A 155 17.70 -0.87 15.34
N ALA A 156 18.86 -1.48 15.07
CA ALA A 156 20.17 -0.88 15.32
C ALA A 156 20.36 0.41 14.52
N CYS A 157 20.06 0.39 13.22
CA CYS A 157 20.14 1.56 12.36
C CYS A 157 19.26 2.72 12.85
N LEU A 158 18.01 2.46 13.22
CA LEU A 158 17.10 3.47 13.77
C LEU A 158 17.62 4.05 15.09
N MET A 159 18.14 3.21 15.99
CA MET A 159 18.75 3.67 17.26
C MET A 159 20.00 4.52 17.04
N GLU A 160 20.84 4.18 16.06
CA GLU A 160 22.01 4.98 15.67
C GLU A 160 21.61 6.36 15.14
N ARG A 161 20.44 6.45 14.48
CA ARG A 161 19.84 7.70 14.00
C ARG A 161 19.05 8.46 15.07
N GLY A 162 19.04 7.96 16.30
CA GLY A 162 18.47 8.65 17.46
C GLY A 162 17.01 8.32 17.76
N TYR A 163 16.39 7.41 17.00
CA TYR A 163 15.04 6.92 17.31
C TYR A 163 15.05 6.03 18.55
N GLN A 164 13.94 6.05 19.29
CA GLN A 164 13.70 5.14 20.41
C GLN A 164 12.96 3.92 19.88
N VAL A 165 13.57 2.74 19.97
CA VAL A 165 13.01 1.49 19.45
C VAL A 165 12.96 0.44 20.58
N PRO A 166 11.93 0.47 21.45
CA PRO A 166 11.72 -0.54 22.49
C PRO A 166 11.61 -1.96 21.93
N ASP A 167 12.03 -2.95 22.72
CA ASP A 167 11.98 -4.38 22.33
C ASP A 167 10.54 -4.89 22.08
N ASP A 168 9.53 -4.28 22.69
CA ASP A 168 8.11 -4.64 22.56
C ASP A 168 7.38 -3.88 21.44
N MET A 169 8.08 -3.01 20.73
CA MET A 169 7.55 -2.32 19.55
C MET A 169 7.21 -3.33 18.45
N THR A 170 6.02 -3.21 17.89
CA THR A 170 5.51 -4.05 16.81
C THR A 170 6.21 -3.76 15.48
N ALA A 171 6.18 -4.73 14.55
CA ALA A 171 6.73 -4.56 13.21
C ALA A 171 6.15 -3.35 12.45
N GLY A 172 4.87 -3.07 12.60
CA GLY A 172 4.21 -1.90 12.02
C GLY A 172 4.72 -0.58 12.61
N GLU A 173 4.95 -0.52 13.92
CA GLU A 173 5.54 0.67 14.56
C GLU A 173 6.99 0.89 14.10
N ILE A 174 7.78 -0.17 13.93
CA ILE A 174 9.15 -0.07 13.38
C ILE A 174 9.11 0.41 11.93
N SER A 175 8.22 -0.14 11.11
CA SER A 175 8.03 0.28 9.71
C SER A 175 7.64 1.76 9.61
N ALA A 176 6.79 2.25 10.53
CA ALA A 176 6.44 3.66 10.62
C ALA A 176 7.66 4.54 10.94
N LEU A 177 8.55 4.12 11.85
CA LEU A 177 9.81 4.83 12.14
C LEU A 177 10.76 4.85 10.94
N VAL A 178 10.89 3.74 10.20
CA VAL A 178 11.68 3.70 8.95
C VAL A 178 11.15 4.71 7.93
N SER A 179 9.83 4.81 7.81
CA SER A 179 9.17 5.77 6.92
C SER A 179 9.38 7.21 7.38
N GLU A 180 9.27 7.48 8.68
CA GLU A 180 9.53 8.79 9.28
C GLU A 180 10.98 9.24 9.06
N ASP A 181 11.95 8.34 9.25
CA ASP A 181 13.37 8.60 8.99
C ASP A 181 13.60 9.00 7.53
N ALA A 182 13.04 8.25 6.58
CA ALA A 182 13.15 8.56 5.16
C ALA A 182 12.52 9.91 4.79
N LEU A 183 11.35 10.23 5.36
CA LEU A 183 10.67 11.50 5.10
C LEU A 183 11.42 12.69 5.72
N THR A 184 12.04 12.49 6.88
CA THR A 184 12.74 13.54 7.61
C THR A 184 14.11 13.83 7.00
N HIS A 185 14.86 12.78 6.66
CA HIS A 185 16.27 12.87 6.28
C HIS A 185 16.54 12.65 4.79
N GLY A 186 15.57 12.19 4.00
CA GLY A 186 15.76 11.82 2.58
C GLY A 186 16.26 12.95 1.68
N GLY A 187 16.13 14.22 2.09
CA GLY A 187 16.66 15.39 1.39
C GLY A 187 18.05 15.86 1.86
N GLU A 188 18.63 15.23 2.88
CA GLU A 188 19.88 15.68 3.51
C GLU A 188 21.12 15.14 2.79
N SER A 189 22.16 15.97 2.67
CA SER A 189 23.44 15.57 2.10
C SER A 189 24.12 14.53 3.00
N GLY A 190 24.27 13.30 2.49
CA GLY A 190 24.91 12.19 3.21
C GLY A 190 23.93 11.18 3.82
N TYR A 191 22.63 11.33 3.57
CA TYR A 191 21.66 10.28 3.86
C TYR A 191 21.98 9.01 3.07
N ALA A 192 22.24 7.91 3.78
CA ALA A 192 22.65 6.65 3.17
C ALA A 192 21.48 5.88 2.52
N GLY A 193 20.24 6.18 2.92
CA GLY A 193 19.05 5.40 2.57
C GLY A 193 18.24 5.03 3.82
N PRO A 194 16.99 4.56 3.66
CA PRO A 194 16.17 4.08 4.76
C PRO A 194 16.82 2.88 5.45
N CYS A 195 16.55 2.69 6.74
CA CYS A 195 17.01 1.50 7.46
C CYS A 195 16.29 0.24 6.91
N LEU A 196 16.97 -0.56 6.10
CA LEU A 196 16.45 -1.80 5.50
C LEU A 196 17.17 -3.05 6.05
N PRO A 197 16.57 -4.25 5.90
CA PRO A 197 17.13 -5.50 6.44
C PRO A 197 18.53 -5.87 5.94
N ASP A 198 18.96 -5.38 4.78
CA ASP A 198 20.29 -5.64 4.19
C ASP A 198 21.23 -4.41 4.31
N GLY A 199 20.86 -3.44 5.14
CA GLY A 199 21.56 -2.16 5.34
C GLY A 199 20.86 -0.98 4.64
N PRO A 200 21.24 0.27 4.99
CA PRO A 200 20.75 1.47 4.31
C PRO A 200 21.35 1.66 2.91
#